data_AF-A0AAN6PQ04-F1
#
_entry.id   AF-A0AAN6PQ04-F1
#
_cell.length_a   1.000
_cell.length_b   1.000
_cell.length_c   1.000
_cell.angle_alpha   90.00
_cell.angle_beta   90.00
_cell.angle_gamma   90.00
#
_symmetry.space_group_name_H-M   'P 1'
#
loop_
_entity.id
_entity.type
_entity.pdbx_description
1 polymer ?
#
loop_
_entity_poly.entity_id
_entity_poly.type
_entity_poly.pdbx_seq_one_letter_code
_entity_poly.pdbx_strand_id
1 'polypeptide(L)' 'LEGHDGWVRAVAFSPDGNMLASASSDEIRLWNTATGTHRQTLEGHYGWVNTVAFSRNG' A
#
# COMPACT_ATOMS: atom_id res chain seq x y z
N LEU A 1 3.39 -3.43 -8.93
CA LEU A 1 3.52 -4.46 -7.85
C LEU A 1 4.96 -4.89 -7.64
N GLU A 2 5.83 -4.75 -8.63
CA GLU A 2 7.28 -4.86 -8.43
C GLU A 2 7.77 -3.66 -7.61
N GLY A 3 8.65 -3.90 -6.63
CA GLY A 3 9.37 -2.83 -5.92
C GLY A 3 9.45 -2.98 -4.40
N HIS A 4 8.62 -3.81 -3.76
CA HIS A 4 8.87 -4.17 -2.36
C HIS A 4 10.07 -5.11 -2.29
N ASP A 5 11.08 -4.75 -1.50
CA ASP A 5 12.26 -5.60 -1.26
C ASP A 5 11.96 -6.77 -0.30
N GLY A 6 10.82 -6.71 0.40
CA GLY A 6 10.36 -7.72 1.36
C GLY A 6 8.98 -8.31 1.03
N TRP A 7 8.55 -9.27 1.86
CA TRP A 7 7.23 -9.87 1.72
C TRP A 7 6.12 -8.85 1.95
N VAL A 8 5.22 -8.75 0.97
CA VAL A 8 3.96 -8.02 1.12
C VAL A 8 3.07 -8.81 2.06
N ARG A 9 2.68 -8.19 3.17
CA ARG A 9 1.88 -8.80 4.23
C ARG A 9 0.40 -8.42 4.15
N ALA A 10 0.11 -7.24 3.61
CA ALA A 10 -1.26 -6.76 3.46
C ALA A 10 -1.44 -5.96 2.17
N VAL A 11 -2.65 -6.03 1.63
CA VAL A 11 -3.11 -5.22 0.50
C VAL A 11 -4.51 -4.70 0.79
N ALA A 12 -4.79 -3.47 0.35
CA ALA A 12 -6.11 -2.87 0.49
C ALA A 12 -6.42 -1.98 -0.72
N PHE A 13 -7.67 -2.04 -1.19
CA PHE A 13 -8.16 -1.11 -2.21
C PHE A 13 -8.88 0.05 -1.54
N SER A 14 -8.77 1.24 -2.14
CA SER A 14 -9.61 2.37 -1.77
C SER A 14 -11.07 2.07 -2.12
N PRO A 15 -12.04 2.69 -1.42
CA PRO A 15 -13.47 2.46 -1.68
C PRO A 15 -13.90 2.83 -3.10
N ASP A 16 -13.25 3.85 -3.69
CA ASP A 16 -13.47 4.28 -5.07
C ASP A 16 -12.72 3.43 -6.10
N GLY A 17 -11.90 2.48 -5.64
CA GLY A 17 -11.11 1.58 -6.48
C GLY A 17 -9.94 2.22 -7.22
N ASN A 18 -9.67 3.51 -7.03
CA ASN A 18 -8.63 4.25 -7.78
C ASN A 18 -7.22 4.07 -7.20
N MET A 19 -7.14 3.60 -5.95
CA MET A 19 -5.88 3.39 -5.25
C MET A 19 -5.79 1.98 -4.66
N LEU A 20 -4.55 1.49 -4.65
CA LEU A 20 -4.14 0.26 -3.97
C LEU A 20 -3.05 0.62 -2.98
N ALA A 21 -3.18 0.15 -1.74
CA ALA A 21 -2.11 0.13 -0.76
C ALA A 21 -1.56 -1.29 -0.65
N SER A 22 -0.24 -1.39 -0.55
CA SER A 22 0.48 -2.64 -0.30
C SER A 22 1.49 -2.39 0.81
N ALA A 23 1.47 -3.23 1.84
CA ALA A 23 2.29 -3.05 3.03
C ALA A 23 3.29 -4.19 3.18
N SER A 24 4.54 -3.86 3.48
CA SER A 24 5.63 -4.81 3.75
C SER A 24 6.15 -4.62 5.19
N SER A 25 7.35 -5.14 5.47
CA SER A 25 7.96 -5.03 6.80
C SER A 25 8.21 -3.58 7.21
N ASP A 26 8.59 -2.72 6.27
CA ASP A 26 9.20 -1.42 6.60
C ASP A 26 8.57 -0.25 5.82
N GLU A 27 7.74 -0.56 4.83
CA GLU A 27 7.13 0.45 3.97
C GLU A 27 5.69 0.10 3.57
N ILE A 28 4.91 1.14 3.27
CA ILE A 28 3.61 1.02 2.61
C ILE A 28 3.71 1.76 1.28
N ARG A 29 3.38 1.08 0.18
CA ARG A 29 3.34 1.68 -1.16
C ARG A 29 1.92 1.88 -1.64
N LEU A 30 1.68 3.05 -2.22
CA LEU A 30 0.42 3.45 -2.83
C LEU A 30 0.55 3.45 -4.35
N TRP A 31 -0.45 2.88 -5.02
CA TRP A 31 -0.48 2.70 -6.47
C TRP A 31 -1.77 3.29 -7.04
N ASN A 32 -1.69 3.83 -8.25
CA ASN A 32 -2.87 4.05 -9.08
C ASN A 32 -3.27 2.70 -9.70
N THR A 33 -4.52 2.28 -9.51
CA THR A 33 -5.01 0.97 -9.99
C THR A 33 -5.23 0.92 -11.49
N ALA A 34 -5.65 2.03 -12.11
CA ALA A 34 -5.93 2.09 -13.54
C ALA A 34 -4.66 2.03 -14.39
N THR A 35 -3.59 2.69 -13.94
CA THR A 35 -2.32 2.76 -14.66
C THR A 35 -1.26 1.81 -14.13
N GLY A 36 -1.45 1.25 -12.93
CA GLY A 36 -0.43 0.46 -12.22
C GLY A 36 0.77 1.28 -11.72
N THR A 37 0.73 2.60 -11.83
CA THR A 37 1.88 3.47 -11.49
C THR A 37 2.00 3.65 -9.98
N HIS A 38 3.22 3.54 -9.46
CA HIS A 38 3.54 3.93 -8.09
C HIS A 38 3.26 5.43 -7.90
N ARG A 39 2.63 5.78 -6.78
CA ARG A 39 2.34 7.18 -6.43
C ARG A 39 3.19 7.66 -5.26
N GLN A 40 3.34 6.83 -4.24
CA GLN A 40 4.00 7.23 -3.01
C GLN A 40 4.45 6.02 -2.19
N THR A 41 5.55 6.18 -1.47
CA THR A 41 5.98 5.28 -0.40
C THR A 41 5.82 6.01 0.94
N LEU A 42 5.21 5.33 1.91
CA LEU A 42 5.12 5.75 3.30
C LEU A 42 6.11 4.93 4.10
N GLU A 43 7.07 5.61 4.72
CA GLU A 43 8.18 5.05 5.49
C GLU A 43 8.13 5.55 6.93
N GLY A 44 8.91 4.95 7.82
CA GLY A 44 9.01 5.34 9.24
C GLY A 44 8.35 4.36 10.21
N HIS A 45 7.85 3.23 9.70
CA HIS A 45 7.45 2.10 10.53
C HIS A 45 8.68 1.22 10.80
N TYR A 46 9.02 1.01 12.08
CA TYR A 46 10.20 0.24 12.50
C TYR A 46 9.93 -1.28 12.65
N GLY A 47 8.86 -1.78 12.03
CA GLY A 47 8.44 -3.16 12.16
C GLY A 47 7.19 -3.47 11.35
N TRP A 48 6.84 -4.76 11.32
CA TRP A 48 5.92 -5.30 10.32
C TRP A 48 4.55 -4.65 10.33
N VAL A 49 4.14 -4.18 9.15
CA VAL A 49 2.78 -3.76 8.91
C VAL A 49 1.94 -5.00 8.59
N ASN A 50 1.13 -5.43 9.57
CA ASN A 50 0.31 -6.64 9.44
C ASN A 50 -1.02 -6.39 8.71
N THR A 51 -1.51 -5.15 8.71
CA THR A 51 -2.78 -4.79 8.08
C THR A 51 -2.76 -3.36 7.56
N VAL A 52 -3.49 -3.12 6.48
CA VAL A 52 -3.77 -1.80 5.93
C VAL A 52 -5.23 -1.76 5.53
N ALA A 53 -5.89 -0.61 5.73
CA ALA A 53 -7.26 -0.41 5.32
C ALA A 53 -7.46 1.05 4.90
N PHE A 54 -8.26 1.26 3.86
CA PHE A 54 -8.74 2.59 3.53
C PHE A 54 -10.03 2.86 4.31
N SER A 55 -10.15 4.07 4.88
CA SER A 55 -11.42 4.56 5.38
C SER A 55 -12.41 4.72 4.22
N ARG A 56 -13.70 4.44 4.45
CA ARG A 56 -14.77 4.75 3.49
C ARG A 56 -15.04 6.24 3.36
N ASN A 57 -14.47 7.04 4.25
CA ASN A 57 -14.76 8.45 4.39
C ASN A 57 -13.42 9.17 4.22
N GLY A 58 -13.17 9.67 3.01
CA GLY A 58 -12.31 10.83 2.78
C GLY A 58 -13.19 12.06 2.87
#